data_AF-A0A973NME2-F1
#
_entry.id   AF-A0A973NME2-F1
#
_cell.length_a   1.000
_cell.length_b   1.000
_cell.length_c   1.000
_cell.angle_alpha   90.00
_cell.angle_beta   90.00
_cell.angle_gamma   90.00
#
_symmetry.space_group_name_H-M   'P 1'
#
loop_
_entity.id
_entity.type
_entity.pdbx_description
1 polymer ?
#
loop_
_entity_poly.entity_id
_entity_poly.type
_entity_poly.pdbx_seq_one_letter_code
_entity_poly.pdbx_strand_id
1 'polypeptide(L)'
;GDFNGATGDLKRFFAGDPTAGGFMAGFFPVMMFGLPAACLAMYRSALSDRRKAVGGLLLSLALTSFLTGVTEPIEFTFIFLAPLLYAVHAVLTGISMVVMDALGVKLGFGFSAGLFDYVLNYGLSTKPLLLFPVGAIYFAVYYFTFSWCIRRFQLATPGREALAPATATASSVVSGDRGSQYAAALGGRANLQTIDACMTRLRLTLADPSKVDETALKALGARGVVRPGGNSVQVVVGPIADQLAQEVRSAGAERPDEAAAIAQALGPAGIRKVGTCGSRLTIDLEEPSRVASGQLDALPVRGWVAVAGGVQIIIGLDAETVAEQLRGRLK
;
A
#
# COMPACT_ATOMS: atom_id res chain seq x y z
N GLY A 1 20.39 -12.76 38.78
CA GLY A 1 19.79 -13.06 40.10
C GLY A 1 18.56 -13.90 39.93
N ASP A 2 18.09 -14.49 41.03
CA ASP A 2 16.80 -15.18 41.16
C ASP A 2 15.91 -14.35 42.10
N PHE A 3 14.61 -14.33 41.85
CA PHE A 3 13.61 -13.76 42.75
C PHE A 3 12.36 -14.63 42.74
N ASN A 4 12.06 -15.30 43.85
CA ASN A 4 10.93 -16.24 43.98
C ASN A 4 10.91 -17.31 42.86
N GLY A 5 12.08 -17.82 42.45
CA GLY A 5 12.20 -18.80 41.37
C GLY A 5 12.11 -18.21 39.96
N ALA A 6 11.93 -16.89 39.82
CA ALA A 6 12.00 -16.19 38.54
C ALA A 6 13.44 -15.74 38.25
N THR A 7 13.92 -16.05 37.04
CA THR A 7 15.25 -15.68 36.57
C THR A 7 15.17 -14.81 35.31
N GLY A 8 16.14 -13.91 35.16
CA GLY A 8 16.17 -12.90 34.09
C GLY A 8 15.35 -11.64 34.41
N ASP A 9 15.73 -10.51 33.82
CA ASP A 9 15.20 -9.18 34.19
C ASP A 9 13.69 -9.07 33.98
N LEU A 10 13.20 -9.49 32.80
CA LEU A 10 11.78 -9.50 32.45
C LEU A 10 10.92 -10.28 33.45
N LYS A 11 11.27 -11.56 33.69
CA LYS A 11 10.47 -12.44 34.55
C LYS A 11 10.50 -11.97 36.00
N ARG A 12 11.65 -11.48 36.47
CA ARG A 12 11.80 -10.94 37.83
C ARG A 12 10.97 -9.66 38.02
N PHE A 13 10.96 -8.76 37.04
CA PHE A 13 10.13 -7.55 37.08
C PHE A 13 8.66 -7.90 37.24
N PHE A 14 8.14 -8.84 36.42
CA PHE A 14 6.75 -9.28 36.50
C PHE A 14 6.43 -10.15 37.73
N ALA A 15 7.45 -10.73 38.38
CA ALA A 15 7.32 -11.39 39.69
C ALA A 15 7.32 -10.38 40.86
N GLY A 16 7.48 -9.07 40.59
CA GLY A 16 7.47 -8.02 41.61
C GLY A 16 8.84 -7.73 42.24
N ASP A 17 9.94 -8.17 41.61
CA ASP A 17 11.29 -7.88 42.10
C ASP A 17 11.60 -6.37 41.98
N PRO A 18 11.77 -5.64 43.09
CA PRO A 18 12.03 -4.20 43.05
C PRO A 18 13.41 -3.86 42.50
N THR A 19 14.27 -4.84 42.21
CA THR A 19 15.61 -4.66 41.62
C THR A 19 15.66 -4.95 40.12
N ALA A 20 14.60 -5.49 39.53
CA ALA A 20 14.52 -5.85 38.11
C ALA A 20 13.82 -4.76 37.27
N GLY A 21 13.94 -4.84 35.95
CA GLY A 21 13.39 -3.89 34.97
C GLY A 21 14.38 -2.82 34.49
N GLY A 22 15.64 -2.90 34.92
CA GLY A 22 16.70 -1.98 34.51
C GLY A 22 17.14 -2.19 33.06
N PHE A 23 17.24 -3.44 32.61
CA PHE A 23 17.59 -3.77 31.22
C PHE A 23 16.46 -3.53 30.23
N MET A 24 15.29 -3.12 30.72
CA MET A 24 14.12 -2.82 29.90
C MET A 24 13.82 -1.32 29.86
N ALA A 25 14.12 -0.59 30.94
CA ALA A 25 13.74 0.81 31.08
C ALA A 25 14.29 1.73 29.98
N GLY A 26 15.47 1.43 29.44
CA GLY A 26 16.11 2.22 28.38
C GLY A 26 15.37 2.25 27.05
N PHE A 27 14.45 1.32 26.78
CA PHE A 27 13.67 1.32 25.53
C PHE A 27 12.58 2.40 25.51
N PHE A 28 11.99 2.73 26.67
CA PHE A 28 10.87 3.68 26.74
C PHE A 28 11.21 5.10 26.23
N PRO A 29 12.34 5.74 26.61
CA PRO A 29 12.71 7.05 26.05
C PRO A 29 12.87 7.03 24.52
N VAL A 30 13.38 5.92 23.98
CA VAL A 30 13.62 5.77 22.53
C VAL A 30 12.30 5.61 21.78
N MET A 31 11.46 4.65 22.20
CA MET A 31 10.23 4.28 21.50
C MET A 31 9.14 5.35 21.63
N MET A 32 9.00 5.95 22.82
CA MET A 32 7.97 6.95 23.08
C MET A 32 8.37 8.38 22.70
N PHE A 33 9.66 8.71 22.62
CA PHE A 33 10.10 10.08 22.39
C PHE A 33 11.09 10.22 21.26
N GLY A 34 12.15 9.39 21.25
CA GLY A 34 13.21 9.45 20.25
C GLY A 34 12.73 9.21 18.82
N LEU A 35 12.05 8.09 18.57
CA LEU A 35 11.56 7.76 17.22
C LEU A 35 10.43 8.66 16.72
N PRO A 36 9.45 9.08 17.56
CA PRO A 36 8.54 10.16 17.18
C PRO A 36 9.24 11.46 16.81
N ALA A 37 10.31 11.84 17.52
CA ALA A 37 11.14 13.00 17.17
C ALA A 37 11.90 12.79 15.84
N ALA A 38 12.39 11.59 15.58
CA ALA A 38 13.01 11.24 14.30
C ALA A 38 12.01 11.37 13.14
N CYS A 39 10.78 10.88 13.31
CA CYS A 39 9.69 11.08 12.36
C CYS A 39 9.42 12.56 12.11
N LEU A 40 9.38 13.40 13.16
CA LEU A 40 9.21 14.84 12.99
C LEU A 40 10.40 15.47 12.24
N ALA A 41 11.63 15.06 12.52
CA ALA A 41 12.83 15.52 11.82
C ALA A 41 12.81 15.16 10.33
N MET A 42 12.41 13.93 9.99
CA MET A 42 12.24 13.47 8.61
C MET A 42 11.13 14.25 7.89
N TYR A 43 9.97 14.43 8.53
CA TYR A 43 8.85 15.21 8.00
C TYR A 43 9.26 16.65 7.66
N ARG A 44 9.94 17.34 8.57
CA ARG A 44 10.39 18.72 8.35
C ARG A 44 11.50 18.82 7.31
N SER A 45 12.24 17.74 7.09
CA SER A 45 13.29 17.66 6.10
C SER A 45 12.79 17.23 4.71
N ALA A 46 11.55 16.75 4.58
CA ALA A 46 10.94 16.38 3.31
C ALA A 46 10.72 17.59 2.39
N LEU A 47 10.78 17.34 1.08
CA LEU A 47 10.50 18.32 0.03
C LEU A 47 9.06 18.84 0.12
N SER A 48 8.85 20.10 -0.25
CA SER A 48 7.57 20.80 -0.02
C SER A 48 6.38 20.18 -0.76
N ASP A 49 6.62 19.63 -1.95
CA ASP A 49 5.66 18.92 -2.80
C ASP A 49 5.25 17.56 -2.22
N ARG A 50 6.14 16.87 -1.51
CA ARG A 50 5.90 15.54 -0.92
C ARG A 50 5.50 15.55 0.55
N ARG A 51 5.67 16.70 1.23
CA ARG A 51 5.47 16.83 2.67
C ARG A 51 4.09 16.38 3.15
N LYS A 52 3.02 16.64 2.38
CA LYS A 52 1.66 16.21 2.75
C LYS A 52 1.53 14.68 2.78
N ALA A 53 2.00 14.00 1.72
CA ALA A 53 1.94 12.54 1.63
C ALA A 53 2.78 11.86 2.72
N VAL A 54 4.00 12.34 2.93
CA VAL A 54 4.92 11.79 3.93
C VAL A 54 4.48 12.11 5.36
N GLY A 55 3.80 13.24 5.58
CA GLY A 55 3.31 13.65 6.90
C GLY A 55 2.31 12.67 7.50
N GLY A 56 1.34 12.21 6.72
CA GLY A 56 0.36 11.21 7.18
C GLY A 56 1.02 9.87 7.56
N LEU A 57 1.94 9.41 6.71
CA LEU A 57 2.74 8.20 6.97
C LEU A 57 3.54 8.33 8.27
N LEU A 58 4.41 9.34 8.37
CA LEU A 58 5.31 9.50 9.51
C LEU A 58 4.58 9.75 10.83
N LEU A 59 3.43 10.44 10.80
CA LEU A 59 2.58 10.59 11.97
C LEU A 59 2.01 9.26 12.44
N SER A 60 1.48 8.44 11.51
CA SER A 60 0.96 7.12 11.85
C SER A 60 2.06 6.24 12.45
N LEU A 61 3.25 6.22 11.84
CA LEU A 61 4.37 5.43 12.34
C LEU A 61 4.82 5.91 13.73
N ALA A 62 4.94 7.23 13.93
CA ALA A 62 5.29 7.82 15.22
C ALA A 62 4.26 7.47 16.30
N LEU A 63 2.96 7.51 15.97
CA LEU A 63 1.90 7.16 16.91
C LEU A 63 1.94 5.67 17.27
N THR A 64 2.17 4.80 16.29
CA THR A 64 2.34 3.36 16.54
C THR A 64 3.52 3.11 17.48
N SER A 65 4.69 3.68 17.21
CA SER A 65 5.84 3.56 18.12
C SER A 65 5.55 4.18 19.49
N PHE A 66 4.83 5.29 19.58
CA PHE A 66 4.50 5.87 20.88
C PHE A 66 3.58 4.95 21.71
N LEU A 67 2.52 4.43 21.08
CA LEU A 67 1.48 3.67 21.77
C LEU A 67 1.93 2.23 22.09
N THR A 68 2.49 1.55 21.09
CA THR A 68 2.81 0.12 21.17
C THR A 68 4.31 -0.16 21.23
N GLY A 69 5.14 0.85 20.92
CA GLY A 69 6.60 0.77 20.78
C GLY A 69 7.12 -0.20 19.73
N VAL A 70 6.30 -0.53 18.73
CA VAL A 70 6.77 -1.14 17.49
C VAL A 70 7.56 -0.10 16.69
N THR A 71 8.85 -0.37 16.46
CA THR A 71 9.79 0.57 15.83
C THR A 71 10.16 0.20 14.39
N GLU A 72 10.04 -1.08 14.03
CA GLU A 72 10.52 -1.63 12.76
C GLU A 72 10.00 -0.85 11.54
N PRO A 73 8.71 -0.46 11.46
CA PRO A 73 8.21 0.31 10.34
C PRO A 73 8.91 1.68 10.18
N ILE A 74 9.31 2.32 11.28
CA ILE A 74 10.06 3.59 11.26
C ILE A 74 11.49 3.31 10.80
N GLU A 75 12.16 2.33 11.39
CA GLU A 75 13.55 2.00 11.10
C GLU A 75 13.73 1.61 9.63
N PHE A 76 12.77 0.87 9.07
CA PHE A 76 12.78 0.49 7.66
C PHE A 76 12.69 1.67 6.70
N THR A 77 12.17 2.82 7.16
CA THR A 77 12.13 4.02 6.32
C THR A 77 13.51 4.65 6.08
N PHE A 78 14.52 4.33 6.89
CA PHE A 78 15.85 4.94 6.76
C PHE A 78 17.02 3.94 6.83
N ILE A 79 16.84 2.70 7.27
CA ILE A 79 17.93 1.73 7.40
C ILE A 79 18.68 1.49 6.08
N PHE A 80 17.95 1.42 4.95
CA PHE A 80 18.54 1.19 3.62
C PHE A 80 18.94 2.48 2.91
N LEU A 81 18.26 3.58 3.19
CA LEU A 81 18.45 4.87 2.51
C LEU A 81 19.48 5.77 3.20
N ALA A 82 19.62 5.62 4.52
CA ALA A 82 20.48 6.41 5.38
C ALA A 82 21.06 5.54 6.53
N PRO A 83 21.95 4.57 6.25
CA PRO A 83 22.54 3.69 7.27
C PRO A 83 23.21 4.43 8.44
N LEU A 84 23.71 5.65 8.19
CA LEU A 84 24.25 6.53 9.23
C LEU A 84 23.22 6.86 10.31
N LEU A 85 21.95 7.12 9.93
CA LEU A 85 20.90 7.39 10.92
C LEU A 85 20.60 6.16 11.78
N TYR A 86 20.73 4.96 11.21
CA TYR A 86 20.60 3.72 11.97
C TYR A 86 21.74 3.52 12.96
N ALA A 87 22.99 3.82 12.56
CA ALA A 87 24.12 3.80 13.49
C ALA A 87 23.95 4.81 14.64
N VAL A 88 23.51 6.04 14.33
CA VAL A 88 23.20 7.06 15.33
C VAL A 88 22.09 6.58 16.26
N HIS A 89 21.01 6.03 15.72
CA HIS A 89 19.90 5.46 16.49
C HIS A 89 20.40 4.37 17.45
N ALA A 90 21.20 3.41 16.99
CA ALA A 90 21.74 2.34 17.82
C ALA A 90 22.59 2.86 18.98
N VAL A 91 23.45 3.86 18.73
CA VAL A 91 24.26 4.50 19.78
C VAL A 91 23.38 5.23 20.80
N LEU A 92 22.40 6.01 20.33
CA LEU A 92 21.47 6.70 21.22
C LEU A 92 20.64 5.70 22.04
N THR A 93 20.23 4.58 21.47
CA THR A 93 19.54 3.52 22.22
C THR A 93 20.44 2.96 23.33
N GLY A 94 21.71 2.65 23.03
CA GLY A 94 22.66 2.21 24.06
C GLY A 94 22.86 3.23 25.18
N ILE A 95 22.96 4.52 24.86
CA ILE A 95 23.04 5.60 25.85
C ILE A 95 21.76 5.65 26.71
N SER A 96 20.59 5.42 26.12
CA SER A 96 19.31 5.41 26.84
C SER A 96 19.29 4.31 27.90
N MET A 97 19.80 3.12 27.56
CA MET A 97 19.95 2.00 28.50
C MET A 97 20.78 2.41 29.71
N VAL A 98 21.96 2.99 29.48
CA VAL A 98 22.87 3.42 30.55
C VAL A 98 22.27 4.54 31.40
N VAL A 99 21.63 5.53 30.78
CA VAL A 99 21.03 6.67 31.50
C VAL A 99 19.90 6.20 32.42
N MET A 100 19.00 5.36 31.92
CA MET A 100 17.86 4.89 32.72
C MET A 100 18.32 4.00 33.88
N ASP A 101 19.31 3.14 33.64
CA ASP A 101 19.94 2.32 34.69
C ASP A 101 20.65 3.18 35.74
N ALA A 102 21.44 4.16 35.33
CA ALA A 102 22.16 5.08 36.23
C ALA A 102 21.22 5.92 37.10
N LEU A 103 20.04 6.29 36.58
CA LEU A 103 18.99 6.98 37.34
C LEU A 103 18.21 6.03 38.28
N GLY A 104 18.46 4.73 38.18
CA GLY A 104 17.77 3.67 38.92
C GLY A 104 16.30 3.57 38.56
N VAL A 105 15.94 3.89 37.30
CA VAL A 105 14.59 3.75 36.78
C VAL A 105 14.36 2.29 36.40
N LYS A 106 13.22 1.73 36.81
CA LYS A 106 12.83 0.36 36.47
C LYS A 106 11.45 0.38 35.87
N LEU A 107 11.37 0.01 34.60
CA LEU A 107 10.15 -0.05 33.82
C LEU A 107 10.17 -1.37 33.05
N GLY A 108 9.06 -2.09 33.06
CA GLY A 108 8.90 -3.33 32.30
C GLY A 108 7.85 -3.20 31.21
N PHE A 109 7.96 -4.07 30.22
CA PHE A 109 7.06 -4.21 29.09
C PHE A 109 6.91 -5.70 28.74
N GLY A 110 5.72 -6.10 28.32
CA GLY A 110 5.47 -7.46 27.84
C GLY A 110 5.73 -7.60 26.35
N PHE A 111 5.53 -6.52 25.60
CA PHE A 111 5.66 -6.50 24.16
C PHE A 111 6.78 -5.59 23.68
N SER A 112 6.64 -4.26 23.77
CA SER A 112 7.62 -3.35 23.17
C SER A 112 7.56 -1.94 23.75
N ALA A 113 7.83 -1.76 25.04
CA ALA A 113 8.09 -0.47 25.73
C ALA A 113 7.27 0.78 25.31
N GLY A 114 6.02 0.59 24.88
CA GLY A 114 5.13 1.67 24.46
C GLY A 114 4.36 2.28 25.63
N LEU A 115 3.54 3.29 25.35
CA LEU A 115 2.67 3.91 26.35
C LEU A 115 1.76 2.87 27.03
N PHE A 116 1.24 1.89 26.29
CA PHE A 116 0.39 0.85 26.90
C PHE A 116 1.16 0.01 27.92
N ASP A 117 2.37 -0.42 27.59
CA ASP A 117 3.23 -1.13 28.54
C ASP A 117 3.56 -0.25 29.76
N TYR A 118 3.84 1.04 29.56
CA TYR A 118 4.11 1.98 30.66
C TYR A 118 2.93 2.08 31.63
N VAL A 119 1.71 2.24 31.10
CA VAL A 119 0.49 2.39 31.91
C VAL A 119 0.15 1.09 32.64
N LEU A 120 0.17 -0.04 31.92
CA LEU A 120 -0.18 -1.35 32.50
C LEU A 120 0.80 -1.77 33.60
N ASN A 121 2.09 -1.45 33.45
CA ASN A 121 3.14 -1.85 34.37
C ASN A 121 3.52 -0.76 35.38
N TYR A 122 2.76 0.33 35.44
CA TYR A 122 3.07 1.49 36.30
C TYR A 122 3.19 1.11 37.77
N GLY A 123 2.31 0.22 38.28
CA GLY A 123 2.31 -0.21 39.68
C GLY A 123 3.52 -1.05 40.10
N LEU A 124 4.22 -1.68 39.14
CA LEU A 124 5.44 -2.47 39.39
C LEU A 124 6.72 -1.63 39.21
N SER A 125 6.59 -0.41 38.71
CA SER A 125 7.71 0.40 38.26
C SER A 125 8.41 1.16 39.39
N THR A 126 9.72 1.39 39.25
CA THR A 126 10.49 2.25 40.16
C THR A 126 10.85 3.57 39.48
N LYS A 127 10.49 4.68 40.13
CA LYS A 127 10.65 6.06 39.61
C LYS A 127 10.07 6.26 38.19
N PRO A 128 8.85 5.77 37.87
CA PRO A 128 8.32 5.82 36.50
C PRO A 128 8.18 7.24 35.95
N LEU A 129 7.92 8.23 36.80
CA LEU A 129 7.77 9.64 36.41
C LEU A 129 9.04 10.26 35.81
N LEU A 130 10.23 9.72 36.08
CA LEU A 130 11.49 10.18 35.46
C LEU A 130 11.53 9.91 33.95
N LEU A 131 10.65 9.05 33.43
CA LEU A 131 10.52 8.83 32.00
C LEU A 131 10.19 10.11 31.24
N PHE A 132 9.33 10.97 31.76
CA PHE A 132 8.90 12.18 31.05
C PHE A 132 10.02 13.23 30.85
N PRO A 133 10.79 13.62 31.89
CA PRO A 133 11.90 14.55 31.68
C PRO A 133 13.02 13.94 30.83
N VAL A 134 13.36 12.66 31.04
CA VAL A 134 14.37 11.97 30.20
C VAL A 134 13.88 11.85 28.76
N GLY A 135 12.61 11.49 28.58
CA GLY A 135 11.94 11.40 27.29
C GLY A 135 11.91 12.73 26.56
N ALA A 136 11.59 13.84 27.23
CA ALA A 136 11.63 15.17 26.64
C ALA A 136 13.04 15.56 26.17
N ILE A 137 14.08 15.23 26.96
CA ILE A 137 15.48 15.40 26.54
C ILE A 137 15.78 14.53 25.31
N TYR A 138 15.35 13.26 25.33
CA TYR A 138 15.53 12.34 24.20
C TYR A 138 14.84 12.82 22.94
N PHE A 139 13.63 13.37 23.05
CA PHE A 139 12.92 13.99 21.94
C PHE A 139 13.77 15.09 21.31
N ALA A 140 14.31 16.01 22.11
CA ALA A 140 15.16 17.08 21.62
C ALA A 140 16.44 16.53 20.96
N VAL A 141 17.15 15.62 21.64
CA VAL A 141 18.40 15.02 21.14
C VAL A 141 18.16 14.32 19.80
N TYR A 142 17.14 13.49 19.68
CA TYR A 142 16.79 12.82 18.43
C TYR A 142 16.41 13.82 17.35
N TYR A 143 15.51 14.77 17.64
CA TYR A 143 15.07 15.75 16.65
C TYR A 143 16.24 16.54 16.07
N PHE A 144 17.10 17.10 16.92
CA PHE A 144 18.22 17.92 16.47
C PHE A 144 19.31 17.09 15.78
N THR A 145 19.65 15.92 16.33
CA THR A 145 20.68 15.04 15.73
C THR A 145 20.24 14.53 14.37
N PHE A 146 19.01 14.01 14.25
CA PHE A 146 18.48 13.56 12.96
C PHE A 146 18.39 14.73 11.98
N SER A 147 17.81 15.87 12.39
CA SER A 147 17.70 17.05 11.52
C SER A 147 19.06 17.58 11.05
N TRP A 148 20.09 17.49 11.90
CA TRP A 148 21.45 17.86 11.55
C TRP A 148 22.05 16.86 10.57
N CYS A 149 22.04 15.56 10.86
CA CYS A 149 22.56 14.51 9.98
C CYS A 149 21.91 14.55 8.59
N ILE A 150 20.58 14.68 8.54
CA ILE A 150 19.82 14.71 7.28
C ILE A 150 20.26 15.91 6.41
N ARG A 151 20.41 17.10 7.00
CA ARG A 151 20.81 18.31 6.26
C ARG A 151 22.28 18.33 5.93
N ARG A 152 23.14 17.91 6.85
CA ARG A 152 24.60 17.96 6.72
C ARG A 152 25.13 16.97 5.68
N PHE A 153 24.54 15.78 5.62
CA PHE A 153 24.95 14.71 4.71
C PHE A 153 23.99 14.50 3.54
N GLN A 154 22.97 15.36 3.43
CA GLN A 154 21.95 15.28 2.36
C GLN A 154 21.33 13.89 2.24
N LEU A 155 20.96 13.30 3.38
CA LEU A 155 20.47 11.92 3.45
C LEU A 155 19.09 11.80 2.78
N ALA A 156 18.88 10.69 2.07
CA ALA A 156 17.66 10.40 1.32
C ALA A 156 16.56 9.80 2.22
N THR A 157 16.11 10.54 3.23
CA THR A 157 14.96 10.13 4.07
C THR A 157 13.63 10.21 3.29
N PRO A 158 12.53 9.60 3.78
CA PRO A 158 11.23 9.67 3.12
C PRO A 158 10.86 11.09 2.66
N GLY A 159 10.57 11.25 1.38
CA GLY A 159 10.25 12.55 0.78
C GLY A 159 11.44 13.43 0.41
N ARG A 160 12.67 12.92 0.49
CA ARG A 160 13.92 13.56 0.02
C ARG A 160 14.61 12.78 -1.11
N GLU A 161 14.00 11.71 -1.59
CA GLU A 161 14.54 10.91 -2.67
C GLU A 161 14.65 11.79 -3.93
N ALA A 162 15.81 11.75 -4.60
CA ALA A 162 15.94 12.37 -5.92
C ALA A 162 14.78 11.88 -6.79
N LEU A 163 14.13 12.79 -7.51
CA LEU A 163 13.31 12.39 -8.64
C LEU A 163 14.25 11.56 -9.52
N ALA A 164 14.08 10.23 -9.55
CA ALA A 164 14.42 9.52 -10.77
C ALA A 164 13.76 10.34 -11.89
N PRO A 165 14.50 10.69 -12.97
CA PRO A 165 13.91 11.44 -14.06
C PRO A 165 12.59 10.79 -14.34
N ALA A 166 11.55 11.59 -14.23
CA ALA A 166 10.21 11.16 -14.39
C ALA A 166 10.08 10.61 -15.82
N THR A 167 10.31 9.31 -15.99
CA THR A 167 9.40 8.45 -16.73
C THR A 167 8.13 8.21 -15.90
N ALA A 168 7.77 9.17 -15.03
CA ALA A 168 6.38 9.52 -14.84
C ALA A 168 5.89 10.25 -16.10
N THR A 169 5.66 9.47 -17.15
CA THR A 169 4.33 9.51 -17.74
C THR A 169 3.37 9.08 -16.64
N ALA A 170 3.06 10.01 -15.74
CA ALA A 170 1.77 10.04 -15.10
C ALA A 170 0.78 10.38 -16.22
N SER A 171 0.56 9.42 -17.12
CA SER A 171 -0.67 9.38 -17.87
C SER A 171 -1.73 9.15 -16.80
N SER A 172 -2.50 10.20 -16.54
CA SER A 172 -3.86 10.08 -16.04
C SER A 172 -4.64 9.20 -17.03
N VAL A 173 -4.40 7.89 -17.01
CA VAL A 173 -5.28 6.95 -17.66
C VAL A 173 -6.38 6.70 -16.64
N VAL A 174 -7.55 7.21 -16.98
CA VAL A 174 -8.84 7.01 -16.32
C VAL A 174 -8.89 5.66 -15.59
N SER A 175 -9.37 5.69 -14.34
CA SER A 175 -9.42 4.63 -13.32
C SER A 175 -10.12 3.32 -13.71
N GLY A 176 -10.34 3.06 -15.00
CA GLY A 176 -10.89 1.81 -15.55
C GLY A 176 -10.06 1.17 -16.66
N ASP A 177 -8.88 1.69 -17.00
CA ASP A 177 -8.08 1.18 -18.14
C ASP A 177 -6.79 0.47 -17.69
N ARG A 178 -6.19 0.88 -16.57
CA ARG A 178 -4.95 0.27 -16.06
C ARG A 178 -5.14 -1.20 -15.69
N GLY A 179 -6.21 -1.53 -14.95
CA GLY A 179 -6.52 -2.91 -14.57
C GLY A 179 -6.71 -3.84 -15.77
N SER A 180 -7.43 -3.38 -16.81
CA SER A 180 -7.64 -4.14 -18.05
C SER A 180 -6.35 -4.33 -18.85
N GLN A 181 -5.49 -3.32 -18.92
CA GLN A 181 -4.20 -3.42 -19.59
C GLN A 181 -3.28 -4.43 -18.91
N TYR A 182 -3.24 -4.43 -17.57
CA TYR A 182 -2.51 -5.44 -16.80
C TYR A 182 -3.12 -6.84 -16.98
N ALA A 183 -4.44 -6.97 -16.96
CA ALA A 183 -5.10 -8.26 -17.18
C ALA A 183 -4.80 -8.82 -18.58
N ALA A 184 -4.81 -7.99 -19.61
CA ALA A 184 -4.44 -8.37 -20.98
C ALA A 184 -2.98 -8.84 -21.06
N ALA A 185 -2.05 -8.06 -20.50
CA ALA A 185 -0.63 -8.40 -20.47
C ALA A 185 -0.33 -9.68 -19.65
N LEU A 186 -1.22 -10.08 -18.74
CA LEU A 186 -1.13 -11.33 -17.98
C LEU A 186 -1.72 -12.54 -18.72
N GLY A 187 -2.10 -12.40 -19.98
CA GLY A 187 -2.71 -13.46 -20.79
C GLY A 187 -4.24 -13.44 -20.80
N GLY A 188 -4.84 -12.35 -20.34
CA GLY A 188 -6.28 -12.15 -20.30
C GLY A 188 -6.97 -12.82 -19.11
N ARG A 189 -8.28 -12.57 -19.00
CA ARG A 189 -9.14 -13.07 -17.91
C ARG A 189 -8.97 -14.57 -17.64
N ALA A 190 -9.10 -15.38 -18.69
CA ALA A 190 -9.08 -16.84 -18.58
C ALA A 190 -7.75 -17.38 -18.01
N ASN A 191 -6.71 -16.55 -18.00
CA ASN A 191 -5.42 -16.90 -17.46
C ASN A 191 -5.25 -16.55 -15.98
N LEU A 192 -6.14 -15.75 -15.37
CA LEU A 192 -6.03 -15.28 -13.99
C LEU A 192 -6.81 -16.20 -13.05
N GLN A 193 -6.13 -16.98 -12.20
CA GLN A 193 -6.78 -17.84 -11.20
C GLN A 193 -6.89 -17.14 -9.85
N THR A 194 -5.75 -16.68 -9.32
CA THR A 194 -5.73 -15.92 -8.06
C THR A 194 -4.96 -14.62 -8.25
N ILE A 195 -5.47 -13.56 -7.62
CA ILE A 195 -4.89 -12.22 -7.67
C ILE A 195 -4.78 -11.72 -6.24
N ASP A 196 -3.55 -11.61 -5.75
CA ASP A 196 -3.20 -11.09 -4.44
C ASP A 196 -2.12 -10.02 -4.56
N ALA A 197 -1.87 -9.29 -3.48
CA ALA A 197 -0.79 -8.32 -3.39
C ALA A 197 -0.04 -8.42 -2.07
N CYS A 198 1.23 -8.05 -2.11
CA CYS A 198 2.00 -7.65 -0.93
C CYS A 198 2.31 -6.15 -1.03
N MET A 199 3.17 -5.65 -0.14
CA MET A 199 3.51 -4.22 -0.08
C MET A 199 4.05 -3.65 -1.42
N THR A 200 4.79 -4.43 -2.23
CA THR A 200 5.39 -3.94 -3.48
C THR A 200 5.18 -4.81 -4.72
N ARG A 201 4.44 -5.91 -4.59
CA ARG A 201 4.32 -6.93 -5.65
C ARG A 201 2.91 -7.45 -5.75
N LEU A 202 2.44 -7.61 -6.98
CA LEU A 202 1.30 -8.46 -7.30
C LEU A 202 1.75 -9.93 -7.24
N ARG A 203 0.95 -10.77 -6.60
CA ARG A 203 1.14 -12.22 -6.55
C ARG A 203 -0.02 -12.87 -7.28
N LEU A 204 0.30 -13.59 -8.34
CA LEU A 204 -0.66 -14.15 -9.26
C LEU A 204 -0.45 -15.66 -9.32
N THR A 205 -1.55 -16.39 -9.38
CA THR A 205 -1.56 -17.76 -9.90
C THR A 205 -2.25 -17.72 -11.24
N LEU A 206 -1.55 -18.20 -12.27
CA LEU A 206 -2.04 -18.18 -13.64
C LEU A 206 -2.38 -19.59 -14.12
N ALA A 207 -3.29 -19.72 -15.07
CA ALA A 207 -3.53 -21.02 -15.72
C ALA A 207 -2.32 -21.45 -16.58
N ASP A 208 -1.73 -20.48 -17.29
CA ASP A 208 -0.60 -20.63 -18.18
C ASP A 208 0.36 -19.43 -18.04
N PRO A 209 1.49 -19.60 -17.31
CA PRO A 209 2.48 -18.54 -17.13
C PRO A 209 3.20 -18.10 -18.41
N SER A 210 3.12 -18.88 -19.50
CA SER A 210 3.79 -18.56 -20.77
C SER A 210 3.09 -17.44 -21.54
N LYS A 211 1.81 -17.18 -21.25
CA LYS A 211 1.01 -16.11 -21.87
C LYS A 211 1.27 -14.72 -21.27
N VAL A 212 2.20 -14.60 -20.32
CA VAL A 212 2.56 -13.33 -19.70
C VAL A 212 3.48 -12.53 -20.62
N ASP A 213 3.01 -11.37 -21.05
CA ASP A 213 3.81 -10.39 -21.79
C ASP A 213 4.55 -9.47 -20.82
N GLU A 214 5.80 -9.82 -20.52
CA GLU A 214 6.67 -9.01 -19.68
C GLU A 214 6.98 -7.63 -20.26
N THR A 215 7.00 -7.51 -21.59
CA THR A 215 7.34 -6.25 -22.26
C THR A 215 6.19 -5.27 -22.08
N ALA A 216 4.96 -5.73 -22.29
CA ALA A 216 3.76 -4.96 -22.01
C ALA A 216 3.67 -4.58 -20.53
N LEU A 217 3.92 -5.51 -19.59
CA LEU A 217 3.92 -5.21 -18.16
C LEU A 217 4.95 -4.13 -17.78
N LYS A 218 6.17 -4.20 -18.33
CA LYS A 218 7.20 -3.16 -18.11
C LYS A 218 6.79 -1.81 -18.69
N ALA A 219 6.17 -1.79 -19.87
CA ALA A 219 5.63 -0.57 -20.46
C ALA A 219 4.51 0.05 -19.60
N LEU A 220 3.74 -0.78 -18.88
CA LEU A 220 2.72 -0.37 -17.93
C LEU A 220 3.27 0.02 -16.55
N GLY A 221 4.60 0.06 -16.38
CA GLY A 221 5.26 0.50 -15.15
C GLY A 221 5.68 -0.62 -14.18
N ALA A 222 5.59 -1.90 -14.58
CA ALA A 222 6.18 -2.97 -13.81
C ALA A 222 7.72 -2.87 -13.82
N ARG A 223 8.33 -2.97 -12.64
CA ARG A 223 9.78 -2.95 -12.45
C ARG A 223 10.44 -4.30 -12.72
N GLY A 224 9.65 -5.38 -12.72
CA GLY A 224 10.13 -6.72 -13.00
C GLY A 224 9.04 -7.77 -12.82
N VAL A 225 9.27 -8.93 -13.43
CA VAL A 225 8.41 -10.12 -13.31
C VAL A 225 9.26 -11.27 -12.80
N VAL A 226 8.79 -11.97 -11.78
CA VAL A 226 9.46 -13.10 -11.14
C VAL A 226 8.57 -14.32 -11.27
N ARG A 227 9.15 -15.48 -11.58
CA ARG A 227 8.43 -16.76 -11.67
C ARG A 227 9.01 -17.73 -10.64
N PRO A 228 8.47 -17.77 -9.41
CA PRO A 228 9.00 -18.59 -8.33
C PRO A 228 8.90 -20.11 -8.59
N GLY A 229 8.08 -20.53 -9.56
CA GLY A 229 7.90 -21.92 -9.96
C GLY A 229 6.42 -22.28 -10.17
N GLY A 230 6.18 -23.32 -10.97
CA GLY A 230 4.84 -23.76 -11.35
C GLY A 230 4.04 -22.66 -12.04
N ASN A 231 2.80 -22.48 -11.58
CA ASN A 231 1.85 -21.52 -12.15
C ASN A 231 1.90 -20.13 -11.48
N SER A 232 2.86 -19.89 -10.58
CA SER A 232 2.95 -18.64 -9.83
C SER A 232 3.79 -17.59 -10.57
N VAL A 233 3.25 -16.38 -10.66
CA VAL A 233 3.92 -15.21 -11.24
C VAL A 233 3.82 -14.05 -10.25
N GLN A 234 4.93 -13.32 -10.06
CA GLN A 234 4.95 -12.09 -9.26
C GLN A 234 5.36 -10.91 -10.11
N VAL A 235 4.60 -9.82 -10.05
CA VAL A 235 4.90 -8.59 -10.79
C VAL A 235 5.25 -7.50 -9.79
N VAL A 236 6.47 -6.95 -9.89
CA VAL A 236 6.95 -5.89 -9.00
C VAL A 236 6.46 -4.55 -9.51
N VAL A 237 5.50 -3.95 -8.82
CA VAL A 237 4.86 -2.68 -9.23
C VAL A 237 5.07 -1.55 -8.21
N GLY A 238 5.70 -1.85 -7.07
CA GLY A 238 5.90 -0.87 -6.00
C GLY A 238 4.66 -0.70 -5.12
N PRO A 239 4.57 0.39 -4.34
CA PRO A 239 3.60 0.55 -3.23
C PRO A 239 2.12 0.56 -3.68
N ILE A 240 1.86 0.61 -4.99
CA ILE A 240 0.51 0.57 -5.58
C ILE A 240 -0.02 -0.85 -5.79
N ALA A 241 0.70 -1.88 -5.34
CA ALA A 241 0.37 -3.29 -5.64
C ALA A 241 -1.03 -3.70 -5.17
N ASP A 242 -1.45 -3.27 -3.97
CA ASP A 242 -2.77 -3.61 -3.44
C ASP A 242 -3.91 -2.96 -4.24
N GLN A 243 -3.76 -1.66 -4.56
CA GLN A 243 -4.71 -0.95 -5.42
C GLN A 243 -4.78 -1.59 -6.81
N LEU A 244 -3.64 -1.94 -7.41
CA LEU A 244 -3.60 -2.56 -8.73
C LEU A 244 -4.24 -3.96 -8.73
N ALA A 245 -4.08 -4.74 -7.66
CA ALA A 245 -4.72 -6.05 -7.54
C ALA A 245 -6.26 -5.91 -7.53
N GLN A 246 -6.80 -4.89 -6.87
CA GLN A 246 -8.23 -4.60 -6.89
C GLN A 246 -8.71 -4.20 -8.30
N GLU A 247 -7.94 -3.37 -9.02
CA GLU A 247 -8.24 -2.95 -10.38
C GLU A 247 -8.18 -4.11 -11.39
N VAL A 248 -7.21 -5.01 -11.27
CA VAL A 248 -7.11 -6.20 -12.11
C VAL A 248 -8.25 -7.17 -11.80
N ARG A 249 -8.65 -7.29 -10.52
CA ARG A 249 -9.80 -8.11 -10.11
C ARG A 249 -11.11 -7.54 -10.60
N SER A 250 -11.30 -6.22 -10.57
CA SER A 250 -12.51 -5.58 -11.08
C SER A 250 -12.59 -5.63 -12.61
N ALA A 251 -11.48 -5.48 -13.32
CA ALA A 251 -11.40 -5.76 -14.76
C ALA A 251 -11.62 -7.26 -15.07
N GLY A 252 -11.22 -8.12 -14.13
CA GLY A 252 -11.37 -9.56 -14.16
C GLY A 252 -12.71 -10.10 -13.63
N ALA A 253 -13.62 -9.25 -13.16
CA ALA A 253 -14.93 -9.71 -12.69
C ALA A 253 -15.85 -9.96 -13.90
N GLU A 254 -16.60 -11.06 -13.88
CA GLU A 254 -17.70 -11.27 -14.83
C GLU A 254 -18.65 -10.07 -14.75
N ARG A 255 -18.60 -9.21 -15.78
CA ARG A 255 -19.74 -8.37 -16.07
C ARG A 255 -20.86 -9.31 -16.53
N PRO A 256 -22.13 -9.04 -16.18
CA PRO A 256 -23.28 -9.72 -16.78
C PRO A 256 -23.10 -9.76 -18.29
N ASP A 257 -23.50 -10.84 -18.97
CA ASP A 257 -23.39 -11.01 -20.43
C ASP A 257 -23.89 -9.74 -21.15
N GLU A 258 -22.95 -8.83 -21.45
CA GLU A 258 -23.26 -7.49 -21.97
C GLU A 258 -23.92 -7.64 -23.35
N ALA A 259 -23.50 -8.64 -24.13
CA ALA A 259 -24.12 -8.99 -25.40
C ALA A 259 -25.57 -9.46 -25.21
N ALA A 260 -25.86 -10.29 -24.20
CA ALA A 260 -27.25 -10.68 -23.90
C ALA A 260 -28.10 -9.48 -23.47
N ALA A 261 -27.58 -8.62 -22.59
CA ALA A 261 -28.30 -7.47 -22.09
C ALA A 261 -28.57 -6.44 -23.22
N ILE A 262 -27.59 -6.20 -24.09
CA ILE A 262 -27.75 -5.36 -25.29
C ILE A 262 -28.75 -5.97 -26.26
N ALA A 263 -28.66 -7.27 -26.53
CA ALA A 263 -29.61 -7.96 -27.41
C ALA A 263 -31.05 -7.90 -26.87
N GLN A 264 -31.22 -8.03 -25.56
CA GLN A 264 -32.53 -7.93 -24.92
C GLN A 264 -33.09 -6.50 -24.98
N ALA A 265 -32.26 -5.48 -24.72
CA ALA A 265 -32.66 -4.08 -24.79
C ALA A 265 -33.01 -3.63 -26.22
N LEU A 266 -32.39 -4.23 -27.23
CA LEU A 266 -32.59 -3.90 -28.64
C LEU A 266 -33.53 -4.86 -29.39
N GLY A 267 -34.00 -5.93 -28.73
CA GLY A 267 -34.85 -6.97 -29.31
C GLY A 267 -36.06 -6.45 -30.09
N PRO A 268 -36.81 -5.45 -29.58
CA PRO A 268 -37.97 -4.88 -30.30
C PRO A 268 -37.61 -4.09 -31.57
N ALA A 269 -36.35 -3.64 -31.71
CA ALA A 269 -35.90 -2.77 -32.81
C ALA A 269 -35.22 -3.54 -33.96
N GLY A 270 -34.95 -4.84 -33.80
CA GLY A 270 -34.38 -5.72 -34.83
C GLY A 270 -32.94 -5.35 -35.21
N ILE A 271 -31.94 -6.12 -34.78
CA ILE A 271 -30.54 -5.83 -35.10
C ILE A 271 -30.23 -6.28 -36.53
N ARG A 272 -29.89 -5.34 -37.41
CA ARG A 272 -29.54 -5.60 -38.81
C ARG A 272 -28.05 -5.85 -39.02
N LYS A 273 -27.21 -5.06 -38.35
CA LYS A 273 -25.75 -5.14 -38.49
C LYS A 273 -25.06 -4.68 -37.22
N VAL A 274 -23.95 -5.33 -36.87
CA VAL A 274 -23.12 -4.99 -35.73
C VAL A 274 -21.69 -4.75 -36.19
N GLY A 275 -21.22 -3.52 -35.99
CA GLY A 275 -19.87 -3.06 -36.27
C GLY A 275 -19.21 -2.48 -35.02
N THR A 276 -17.96 -2.08 -35.15
CA THR A 276 -17.17 -1.45 -34.10
C THR A 276 -16.38 -0.28 -34.66
N CYS A 277 -16.14 0.71 -33.82
CA CYS A 277 -15.23 1.81 -34.10
C CYS A 277 -14.49 2.18 -32.81
N GLY A 278 -13.28 1.67 -32.65
CA GLY A 278 -12.50 1.80 -31.42
C GLY A 278 -13.26 1.21 -30.22
N SER A 279 -13.55 2.04 -29.21
CA SER A 279 -14.25 1.62 -28.00
C SER A 279 -15.80 1.64 -28.11
N ARG A 280 -16.33 1.84 -29.32
CA ARG A 280 -17.76 1.96 -29.58
C ARG A 280 -18.26 0.78 -30.40
N LEU A 281 -19.39 0.24 -29.99
CA LEU A 281 -20.20 -0.68 -30.76
C LEU A 281 -21.18 0.13 -31.62
N THR A 282 -21.23 -0.13 -32.92
CA THR A 282 -22.17 0.51 -33.86
C THR A 282 -23.20 -0.51 -34.29
N ILE A 283 -24.47 -0.29 -33.99
CA ILE A 283 -25.55 -1.24 -34.25
C ILE A 283 -26.59 -0.60 -35.15
N ASP A 284 -26.75 -1.14 -36.35
CA ASP A 284 -27.80 -0.76 -37.28
C ASP A 284 -29.07 -1.55 -36.94
N LEU A 285 -30.20 -0.86 -36.89
CA LEU A 285 -31.49 -1.41 -36.47
C LEU A 285 -32.51 -1.35 -37.62
N GLU A 286 -33.43 -2.30 -37.67
CA GLU A 286 -34.54 -2.33 -38.64
C GLU A 286 -35.59 -1.28 -38.30
N GLU A 287 -35.94 -1.15 -37.02
CA GLU A 287 -36.90 -0.17 -36.51
C GLU A 287 -36.29 0.67 -35.36
N PRO A 288 -35.45 1.67 -35.68
CA PRO A 288 -34.77 2.48 -34.65
C PRO A 288 -35.71 3.21 -33.68
N SER A 289 -36.96 3.46 -34.08
CA SER A 289 -37.99 4.10 -33.24
C SER A 289 -38.51 3.21 -32.10
N ARG A 290 -38.25 1.90 -32.14
CA ARG A 290 -38.66 0.94 -31.10
C ARG A 290 -37.62 0.71 -30.00
N VAL A 291 -36.51 1.45 -30.03
CA VAL A 291 -35.47 1.36 -28.99
C VAL A 291 -36.02 1.88 -27.67
N ALA A 292 -36.08 1.02 -26.65
CA ALA A 292 -36.45 1.41 -25.30
C ALA A 292 -35.26 2.08 -24.60
N SER A 293 -35.16 3.41 -24.69
CA SER A 293 -34.06 4.20 -24.08
C SER A 293 -33.81 3.86 -22.61
N GLY A 294 -34.86 3.68 -21.82
CA GLY A 294 -34.74 3.33 -20.39
C GLY A 294 -34.09 1.96 -20.13
N GLN A 295 -34.14 1.02 -21.08
CA GLN A 295 -33.43 -0.25 -20.97
C GLN A 295 -31.94 -0.10 -21.32
N LEU A 296 -31.62 0.79 -22.28
CA LEU A 296 -30.24 1.12 -22.62
C LEU A 296 -29.55 1.94 -21.52
N ASP A 297 -30.28 2.83 -20.86
CA ASP A 297 -29.79 3.62 -19.72
C ASP A 297 -29.49 2.74 -18.49
N ALA A 298 -30.15 1.58 -18.38
CA ALA A 298 -29.93 0.61 -17.31
C ALA A 298 -28.77 -0.37 -17.59
N LEU A 299 -28.19 -0.34 -18.79
CA LEU A 299 -27.04 -1.19 -19.11
C LEU A 299 -25.79 -0.71 -18.38
N PRO A 300 -24.90 -1.62 -17.94
CA PRO A 300 -23.62 -1.27 -17.31
C PRO A 300 -22.57 -0.78 -18.34
N VAL A 301 -22.98 0.08 -19.27
CA VAL A 301 -22.15 0.63 -20.36
C VAL A 301 -21.76 2.08 -20.06
N ARG A 302 -20.72 2.60 -20.71
CA ARG A 302 -20.23 3.98 -20.46
C ARG A 302 -21.15 5.06 -21.03
N GLY A 303 -22.11 4.68 -21.86
CA GLY A 303 -23.12 5.55 -22.47
C GLY A 303 -23.56 5.03 -23.82
N TRP A 304 -24.63 5.60 -24.36
CA TRP A 304 -25.12 5.28 -25.70
C TRP A 304 -25.66 6.54 -26.39
N VAL A 305 -25.71 6.52 -27.72
CA VAL A 305 -26.21 7.62 -28.55
C VAL A 305 -27.05 7.05 -29.68
N ALA A 306 -28.24 7.58 -29.88
CA ALA A 306 -29.05 7.29 -31.07
C ALA A 306 -28.43 7.94 -32.31
N VAL A 307 -28.33 7.19 -33.40
CA VAL A 307 -27.85 7.67 -34.70
C VAL A 307 -28.88 7.38 -35.78
N ALA A 308 -28.77 8.05 -36.93
CA ALA A 308 -29.66 7.77 -38.06
C ALA A 308 -29.53 6.28 -38.47
N GLY A 309 -30.61 5.51 -38.27
CA GLY A 309 -30.65 4.08 -38.60
C GLY A 309 -30.19 3.12 -37.49
N GLY A 310 -29.87 3.59 -36.27
CA GLY A 310 -29.39 2.69 -35.22
C GLY A 310 -28.94 3.35 -33.91
N VAL A 311 -28.05 2.66 -33.19
CA VAL A 311 -27.45 3.15 -31.93
C VAL A 311 -25.93 2.92 -31.91
N GLN A 312 -25.22 3.82 -31.24
CA GLN A 312 -23.83 3.63 -30.84
C GLN A 312 -23.74 3.43 -29.34
N ILE A 313 -23.13 2.34 -28.88
CA ILE A 313 -22.96 2.02 -27.46
C ILE A 313 -21.48 2.06 -27.11
N ILE A 314 -21.12 2.78 -26.05
CA ILE A 314 -19.75 2.93 -25.57
C ILE A 314 -19.47 1.85 -24.52
N ILE A 315 -18.72 0.82 -24.91
CA ILE A 315 -18.46 -0.36 -24.07
C ILE A 315 -17.04 -0.29 -23.47
N GLY A 316 -16.05 0.18 -24.25
CA GLY A 316 -14.64 0.16 -23.85
C GLY A 316 -13.82 -0.76 -24.74
N LEU A 317 -12.74 -1.34 -24.20
CA LEU A 317 -11.81 -2.19 -24.96
C LEU A 317 -12.42 -3.52 -25.43
N ASP A 318 -13.52 -3.95 -24.80
CA ASP A 318 -14.19 -5.22 -25.12
C ASP A 318 -15.18 -5.09 -26.29
N ALA A 319 -15.23 -3.94 -26.96
CA ALA A 319 -16.24 -3.65 -27.99
C ALA A 319 -16.25 -4.71 -29.12
N GLU A 320 -15.09 -5.21 -29.56
CA GLU A 320 -15.04 -6.26 -30.59
C GLU A 320 -15.53 -7.61 -30.09
N THR A 321 -15.18 -8.00 -28.86
CA THR A 321 -15.64 -9.25 -28.25
C THR A 321 -17.15 -9.25 -28.08
N VAL A 322 -17.73 -8.14 -27.62
CA VAL A 322 -19.18 -7.98 -27.51
C VAL A 322 -19.84 -7.97 -28.89
N ALA A 323 -19.20 -7.34 -29.89
CA ALA A 323 -19.69 -7.35 -31.27
C ALA A 323 -19.75 -8.77 -31.86
N GLU A 324 -18.72 -9.60 -31.65
CA GLU A 324 -18.70 -10.99 -32.11
C GLU A 324 -19.80 -11.83 -31.45
N GLN A 325 -20.00 -11.67 -30.13
CA GLN A 325 -21.08 -12.35 -29.42
C GLN A 325 -22.46 -11.95 -29.93
N LEU A 326 -22.68 -10.66 -30.22
CA LEU A 326 -23.91 -10.19 -30.84
C LEU A 326 -24.08 -10.74 -32.26
N ARG A 327 -23.03 -10.73 -33.10
CA ARG A 327 -23.08 -11.32 -34.46
C ARG A 327 -23.40 -12.82 -34.41
N GLY A 328 -22.86 -13.54 -33.43
CA GLY A 328 -23.13 -14.96 -33.23
C GLY A 328 -24.59 -15.26 -32.89
N ARG A 329 -25.30 -14.31 -32.26
CA ARG A 329 -26.73 -14.42 -31.91
C ARG A 329 -27.67 -14.04 -33.06
N LEU A 330 -27.16 -13.45 -34.15
CA LEU A 330 -27.94 -13.09 -35.34
C LEU A 330 -27.99 -14.20 -36.39
N LYS A 331 -27.18 -15.27 -36.23
CA LYS A 331 -27.19 -16.47 -37.06
C LYS A 331 -28.17 -17.49 -36.51
#